data_AF-A0AA87NR32-F1
#
_entry.id   AF-A0AA87NR32-F1
#
_cell.length_a   1.000
_cell.length_b   1.000
_cell.length_c   1.000
_cell.angle_alpha   90.00
_cell.angle_beta   90.00
_cell.angle_gamma   90.00
#
_symmetry.space_group_name_H-M   'P 1'
#
loop_
_entity.id
_entity.type
_entity.pdbx_description
1 polymer ?
#
loop_
_entity_poly.entity_id
_entity_poly.type
_entity_poly.pdbx_seq_one_letter_code
_entity_poly.pdbx_strand_id
1 'polypeptide(L)'
;MRQLTELDIYILKQEFPQLSLTEDPDIERYFEFRSLNRQAEALRLYNTKLVHRYPDNKIRVQLMTYYRKHDYRFHILLTDSLVQLADRTVVQVKRVIVFFADTIAPLKRAEVYTIIKVCEKVINAISPNRFAAISFTEKYTRYAEKLKYHAADMRQAADIIRMYITDTISSVREYREEQDRKNAQEQTRRALQKAKASVVDFSKIVFTKEQIAAITIPSSIIRIEDKVLAYTMKYWNRYADGAFENILLLYSRKYGTNHYAIFHAVKVGRVRNWKDEELLHAVLANVAQGYYYSISGDLYLQRAWKQLKLNLGPSSPPSQAKGLPVPAVKKAKAAKRSKKQTEKTAVQKTNKAEKETASTRKKKETKKNVQVNSVSVSGAAMPSAKKVLQKNTVAASESRNSTKPVAAASILESGKIAQEQAVGEKASSSVQIYPINEPKGLPVSIAETVKKVTGKSYGIYRDLFFKEVRSAIRTILQHSVVQKLSFFGSEQNNAENIIYRFLETNYDNPYQQWQGSKEQADVFTQGFRIESLEPIIRLWAKENL
;
A
#
# COMPACT_ATOMS: atom_id res chain seq x y z
N MET A 1 23.82 41.92 14.67
CA MET A 1 22.48 41.31 14.70
C MET A 1 22.01 41.21 13.27
N ARG A 2 21.42 40.10 12.84
CA ARG A 2 20.64 40.11 11.59
C ARG A 2 19.27 40.74 11.87
N GLN A 3 18.62 41.24 10.83
CA GLN A 3 17.23 41.68 10.88
C GLN A 3 16.45 40.86 9.84
N LEU A 4 15.19 40.55 10.15
CA LEU A 4 14.29 39.89 9.22
C LEU A 4 13.92 40.85 8.10
N THR A 5 14.17 40.47 6.84
CA THR A 5 13.74 41.26 5.69
C THR A 5 12.23 41.07 5.45
N GLU A 6 11.61 41.98 4.68
CA GLU A 6 10.20 41.85 4.27
C GLU A 6 9.91 40.51 3.54
N LEU A 7 10.91 39.99 2.84
CA LEU A 7 10.89 38.71 2.12
C LEU A 7 10.86 37.54 3.11
N ASP A 8 11.70 37.57 4.15
CA ASP A 8 11.72 36.57 5.22
C ASP A 8 10.41 36.56 5.99
N ILE A 9 9.94 37.76 6.39
CA ILE A 9 8.65 37.97 7.07
C ILE A 9 7.50 37.40 6.24
N TYR A 10 7.49 37.62 4.93
CA TYR A 10 6.47 37.09 4.05
C TYR A 10 6.51 35.55 3.97
N ILE A 11 7.69 34.95 3.74
CA ILE A 11 7.81 33.49 3.59
C ILE A 11 7.49 32.78 4.91
N LEU A 12 8.00 33.26 6.04
CA LEU A 12 7.71 32.70 7.37
C LEU A 12 6.20 32.77 7.69
N LYS A 13 5.52 33.89 7.39
CA LYS A 13 4.06 34.00 7.60
C LYS A 13 3.22 33.13 6.66
N GLN A 14 3.75 32.69 5.51
CA GLN A 14 3.01 31.83 4.58
C GLN A 14 3.20 30.35 4.87
N GLU A 15 4.40 29.90 5.26
CA GLU A 15 4.66 28.49 5.63
C GLU A 15 4.34 28.21 7.11
N PHE A 16 4.43 29.21 8.00
CA PHE A 16 4.13 29.10 9.43
C PHE A 16 3.15 30.19 9.92
N PRO A 17 1.86 30.17 9.54
CA PRO A 17 0.89 31.21 9.92
C PRO A 17 0.67 31.41 11.43
N GLN A 18 1.06 30.43 12.26
CA GLN A 18 0.96 30.47 13.74
C GLN A 18 2.24 31.02 14.42
N LEU A 19 3.28 31.36 13.66
CA LEU A 19 4.56 31.83 14.18
C LEU A 19 4.53 33.35 14.41
N SER A 20 4.62 33.77 15.67
CA SER A 20 4.94 35.16 15.99
C SER A 20 6.41 35.46 15.64
N LEU A 21 6.71 36.73 15.38
CA LEU A 21 8.05 37.20 15.01
C LEU A 21 8.83 37.79 16.20
N THR A 22 8.14 38.12 17.30
CA THR A 22 8.72 38.66 18.54
C THR A 22 8.91 37.60 19.61
N GLU A 23 8.08 36.55 19.58
CA GLU A 23 7.92 35.51 20.58
C GLU A 23 7.61 34.17 19.88
N ASP A 24 7.70 33.05 20.60
CA ASP A 24 7.34 31.74 20.07
C ASP A 24 6.36 31.01 21.01
N PRO A 25 5.06 30.96 20.67
CA PRO A 25 4.04 30.30 21.50
C PRO A 25 4.26 28.79 21.71
N ASP A 26 5.09 28.12 20.90
CA ASP A 26 5.44 26.72 21.14
C ASP A 26 6.57 26.56 22.18
N ILE A 27 7.34 27.63 22.45
CA ILE A 27 8.32 27.68 23.56
C ILE A 27 7.58 27.93 24.88
N GLU A 28 6.66 28.90 24.90
CA GLU A 28 5.78 29.18 26.04
C GLU A 28 5.02 27.91 26.46
N ARG A 29 4.30 27.29 25.51
CA ARG A 29 3.53 26.07 25.72
C ARG A 29 4.37 24.85 26.13
N TYR A 30 5.64 24.81 25.74
CA TYR A 30 6.57 23.80 26.26
C TYR A 30 6.78 23.99 27.77
N PHE A 31 6.95 25.22 28.26
CA PHE A 31 7.06 25.50 29.70
C PHE A 31 5.73 25.33 30.45
N GLU A 32 4.58 25.70 29.85
CA GLU A 32 3.25 25.39 30.41
C GLU A 32 3.05 23.88 30.63
N PHE A 33 3.35 23.05 29.62
CA PHE A 33 3.24 21.59 29.75
C PHE A 33 4.26 21.01 30.75
N ARG A 34 5.37 21.70 31.03
CA ARG A 34 6.33 21.31 32.07
C ARG A 34 5.86 21.71 33.47
N SER A 35 5.22 22.87 33.67
CA SER A 35 4.67 23.28 34.97
C SER A 35 3.41 22.49 35.34
N LEU A 36 2.57 22.15 34.36
CA LEU A 36 1.38 21.30 34.54
C LEU A 36 1.70 19.79 34.64
N ASN A 37 2.96 19.40 34.81
CA ASN A 37 3.44 18.01 34.83
C ASN A 37 3.08 17.14 33.60
N ARG A 38 2.61 17.73 32.49
CA ARG A 38 2.26 17.07 31.22
C ARG A 38 3.51 16.74 30.39
N GLN A 39 4.46 16.03 31.00
CA GLN A 39 5.81 15.82 30.46
C GLN A 39 5.84 15.17 29.07
N ALA A 40 4.96 14.20 28.80
CA ALA A 40 4.86 13.55 27.49
C ALA A 40 4.46 14.53 26.38
N GLU A 41 3.62 15.51 26.68
CA GLU A 41 3.18 16.52 25.70
C GLU A 41 4.20 17.63 25.48
N ALA A 42 4.92 18.02 26.54
CA ALA A 42 6.10 18.89 26.41
C ALA A 42 7.16 18.24 25.50
N LEU A 43 7.49 16.96 25.73
CA LEU A 43 8.45 16.23 24.89
C LEU A 43 7.94 16.04 23.45
N ARG A 44 6.64 15.75 23.27
CA ARG A 44 6.01 15.70 21.93
C ARG A 44 6.17 17.04 21.19
N LEU A 45 5.81 18.15 21.82
CA LEU A 45 5.90 19.50 21.24
C LEU A 45 7.35 19.89 20.91
N TYR A 46 8.28 19.58 21.81
CA TYR A 46 9.72 19.82 21.59
C TYR A 46 10.22 19.05 20.37
N ASN A 47 9.95 17.74 20.29
CA ASN A 47 10.42 16.88 19.22
C ASN A 47 9.75 17.18 17.86
N THR A 48 8.44 17.45 17.81
CA THR A 48 7.72 17.64 16.54
C THR A 48 7.76 19.07 16.00
N LYS A 49 7.94 20.08 16.85
CA LYS A 49 8.04 21.49 16.42
C LYS A 49 9.39 22.12 16.68
N LEU A 50 9.83 22.20 17.94
CA LEU A 50 10.99 23.01 18.32
C LEU A 50 12.31 22.46 17.76
N VAL A 51 12.46 21.15 17.65
CA VAL A 51 13.61 20.51 16.98
C VAL A 51 13.64 20.81 15.48
N HIS A 52 12.49 20.84 14.80
CA HIS A 52 12.41 21.14 13.37
C HIS A 52 12.60 22.64 13.08
N ARG A 53 12.04 23.52 13.92
CA ARG A 53 12.18 24.98 13.81
C ARG A 53 13.60 25.46 14.16
N TYR A 54 14.22 24.85 15.17
CA TYR A 54 15.55 25.18 15.67
C TYR A 54 16.46 23.93 15.70
N PRO A 55 17.03 23.48 14.56
CA PRO A 55 17.74 22.20 14.51
C PRO A 55 18.99 22.10 15.40
N ASP A 56 19.78 23.17 15.51
CA ASP A 56 20.98 23.19 16.34
C ASP A 56 20.62 23.10 17.83
N ASN A 57 21.11 22.04 18.48
CA ASN A 57 20.87 21.77 19.89
C ASN A 57 21.48 22.86 20.81
N LYS A 58 22.61 23.46 20.44
CA LYS A 58 23.26 24.52 21.25
C LYS A 58 22.40 25.78 21.26
N ILE A 59 22.01 26.25 20.08
CA ILE A 59 21.11 27.41 19.91
C ILE A 59 19.77 27.13 20.60
N ARG A 60 19.16 25.96 20.38
CA ARG A 60 17.87 25.58 20.99
C ARG A 60 17.92 25.58 22.52
N VAL A 61 18.96 25.00 23.14
CA VAL A 61 19.14 25.01 24.60
C VAL A 61 19.38 26.42 25.16
N GLN A 62 20.16 27.25 24.46
CA GLN A 62 20.33 28.66 24.82
C GLN A 62 19.01 29.44 24.72
N LEU A 63 18.23 29.24 23.65
CA LEU A 63 16.92 29.87 23.44
C LEU A 63 15.92 29.51 24.55
N MET A 64 15.82 28.23 24.93
CA MET A 64 15.01 27.80 26.09
C MET A 64 15.49 28.46 27.40
N THR A 65 16.81 28.61 27.55
CA THR A 65 17.43 29.13 28.79
C THR A 65 17.23 30.64 28.94
N TYR A 66 17.34 31.40 27.86
CA TYR A 66 17.09 32.85 27.85
C TYR A 66 15.59 33.15 28.02
N TYR A 67 14.71 32.39 27.38
CA TYR A 67 13.26 32.49 27.60
C TYR A 67 12.89 32.29 29.08
N ARG A 68 13.33 31.18 29.69
CA ARG A 68 13.09 30.87 31.12
C ARG A 68 13.68 31.91 32.09
N LYS A 69 14.67 32.69 31.65
CA LYS A 69 15.30 33.76 32.45
C LYS A 69 14.73 35.15 32.16
N HIS A 70 13.80 35.28 31.21
CA HIS A 70 13.33 36.56 30.66
C HIS A 70 14.49 37.49 30.25
N ASP A 71 15.57 36.91 29.71
CA ASP A 71 16.77 37.62 29.26
C ASP A 71 16.51 38.25 27.87
N TYR A 72 16.77 39.55 27.70
CA TYR A 72 16.59 40.28 26.43
C TYR A 72 17.32 39.62 25.25
N ARG A 73 18.38 38.85 25.53
CA ARG A 73 19.14 38.06 24.53
C ARG A 73 18.29 37.00 23.85
N PHE A 74 17.15 36.62 24.43
CA PHE A 74 16.15 35.76 23.80
C PHE A 74 15.70 36.33 22.45
N HIS A 75 15.27 37.59 22.37
CA HIS A 75 14.75 38.16 21.12
C HIS A 75 15.84 38.30 20.05
N ILE A 76 17.09 38.54 20.46
CA ILE A 76 18.24 38.60 19.54
C ILE A 76 18.50 37.21 18.94
N LEU A 77 18.61 36.19 19.80
CA LEU A 77 18.85 34.80 19.37
C LEU A 77 17.67 34.22 18.59
N LEU A 78 16.43 34.58 18.95
CA LEU A 78 15.22 34.26 18.21
C LEU A 78 15.28 34.88 16.81
N THR A 79 15.59 36.17 16.70
CA THR A 79 15.70 36.87 15.41
C THR A 79 16.73 36.22 14.48
N ASP A 80 17.95 35.99 14.97
CA ASP A 80 19.01 35.31 14.20
C ASP A 80 18.61 33.87 13.82
N SER A 81 17.81 33.19 14.66
CA SER A 81 17.26 31.85 14.38
C SER A 81 16.13 31.86 13.35
N LEU A 82 15.25 32.87 13.38
CA LEU A 82 14.18 33.06 12.40
C LEU A 82 14.73 33.41 11.03
N VAL A 83 15.81 34.20 10.95
CA VAL A 83 16.53 34.45 9.68
C VAL A 83 17.13 33.14 9.14
N GLN A 84 17.76 32.31 9.99
CA GLN A 84 18.24 30.98 9.53
C GLN A 84 17.10 30.04 9.09
N LEU A 85 15.90 30.16 9.67
CA LEU A 85 14.72 29.42 9.25
C LEU A 85 14.25 29.90 7.88
N ALA A 86 14.16 31.21 7.67
CA ALA A 86 13.83 31.82 6.38
C ALA A 86 14.85 31.43 5.30
N ASP A 87 16.16 31.54 5.56
CA ASP A 87 17.25 31.11 4.66
C ASP A 87 17.02 29.65 4.17
N ARG A 88 16.76 28.72 5.11
CA ARG A 88 16.49 27.30 4.79
C ARG A 88 15.21 27.13 3.97
N THR A 89 14.14 27.82 4.34
CA THR A 89 12.85 27.76 3.64
C THR A 89 12.98 28.34 2.22
N VAL A 90 13.70 29.45 2.02
CA VAL A 90 14.01 30.02 0.70
C VAL A 90 14.79 29.03 -0.15
N VAL A 91 15.80 28.33 0.39
CA VAL A 91 16.55 27.29 -0.33
C VAL A 91 15.65 26.12 -0.73
N GLN A 92 14.75 25.68 0.15
CA GLN A 92 13.77 24.63 -0.16
C GLN A 92 12.78 25.08 -1.26
N VAL A 93 12.23 26.29 -1.14
CA VAL A 93 11.31 26.89 -2.13
C VAL A 93 11.98 27.02 -3.49
N LYS A 94 13.24 27.49 -3.54
CA LYS A 94 14.02 27.57 -4.80
C LYS A 94 14.23 26.20 -5.44
N ARG A 95 14.51 25.14 -4.67
CA ARG A 95 14.62 23.76 -5.20
C ARG A 95 13.31 23.27 -5.80
N VAL A 96 12.17 23.57 -5.17
CA VAL A 96 10.86 23.22 -5.71
C VAL A 96 10.57 23.98 -7.01
N ILE A 97 10.86 25.28 -7.06
CA ILE A 97 10.71 26.10 -8.27
C ILE A 97 11.57 25.56 -9.42
N VAL A 98 12.84 25.23 -9.18
CA VAL A 98 13.72 24.62 -10.22
C VAL A 98 13.15 23.29 -10.70
N PHE A 99 12.66 22.43 -9.81
CA PHE A 99 12.03 21.18 -10.21
C PHE A 99 10.84 21.38 -11.17
N PHE A 100 9.96 22.35 -10.94
CA PHE A 100 8.86 22.66 -11.87
C PHE A 100 9.33 23.31 -13.16
N ALA A 101 10.33 24.19 -13.09
CA ALA A 101 10.95 24.82 -14.27
C ALA A 101 11.59 23.76 -15.18
N ASP A 102 12.38 22.83 -14.63
CA ASP A 102 13.08 21.82 -15.41
C ASP A 102 12.15 20.70 -15.92
N THR A 103 11.13 20.29 -15.15
CA THR A 103 10.29 19.14 -15.51
C THR A 103 9.00 19.48 -16.27
N ILE A 104 8.41 20.67 -16.07
CA ILE A 104 7.10 21.02 -16.65
C ILE A 104 7.23 22.11 -17.71
N ALA A 105 8.06 23.14 -17.53
CA ALA A 105 8.12 24.22 -18.52
C ALA A 105 8.50 23.75 -19.94
N PRO A 106 9.40 22.76 -20.15
CA PRO A 106 9.69 22.19 -21.48
C PRO A 106 8.51 21.47 -22.14
N LEU A 107 7.53 20.99 -21.36
CA LEU A 107 6.41 20.18 -21.86
C LEU A 107 5.49 20.94 -22.84
N LYS A 108 5.58 22.28 -22.90
CA LYS A 108 4.85 23.14 -23.86
C LYS A 108 5.04 22.75 -25.34
N ARG A 109 6.11 22.00 -25.66
CA ARG A 109 6.39 21.48 -27.01
C ARG A 109 6.56 19.96 -27.06
N ALA A 110 6.20 19.25 -25.99
CA ALA A 110 6.34 17.79 -25.90
C ALA A 110 5.13 17.06 -26.50
N GLU A 111 5.30 15.77 -26.79
CA GLU A 111 4.22 14.90 -27.23
C GLU A 111 3.13 14.72 -26.14
N VAL A 112 1.88 14.56 -26.58
CA VAL A 112 0.69 14.43 -25.72
C VAL A 112 0.87 13.37 -24.63
N TYR A 113 1.37 12.18 -24.99
CA TYR A 113 1.61 11.09 -24.05
C TYR A 113 2.67 11.45 -23.00
N THR A 114 3.69 12.21 -23.38
CA THR A 114 4.74 12.70 -22.47
C THR A 114 4.20 13.76 -21.52
N ILE A 115 3.36 14.69 -22.01
CA ILE A 115 2.63 15.66 -21.18
C ILE A 115 1.79 14.93 -20.12
N ILE A 116 0.94 13.97 -20.54
CA ILE A 116 0.13 13.12 -19.64
C ILE A 116 1.01 12.45 -18.59
N LYS A 117 2.02 11.70 -19.01
CA LYS A 117 2.85 10.88 -18.12
C LYS A 117 3.61 11.69 -17.07
N VAL A 118 4.11 12.88 -17.42
CA VAL A 118 4.83 13.75 -16.46
C VAL A 118 3.84 14.50 -15.57
N CYS A 119 2.74 15.05 -16.11
CA CYS A 119 1.72 15.72 -15.31
C CYS A 119 1.07 14.77 -14.29
N GLU A 120 0.70 13.54 -14.65
CA GLU A 120 0.21 12.56 -13.67
C GLU A 120 1.23 12.29 -12.57
N LYS A 121 2.51 12.06 -12.93
CA LYS A 121 3.55 11.76 -11.94
C LYS A 121 3.73 12.92 -10.95
N VAL A 122 3.69 14.16 -11.43
CA VAL A 122 3.90 15.35 -10.60
C VAL A 122 2.65 15.68 -9.77
N ILE A 123 1.44 15.61 -10.33
CA ILE A 123 0.20 15.87 -9.60
C ILE A 123 0.01 14.86 -8.45
N ASN A 124 0.19 13.57 -8.73
CA ASN A 124 0.04 12.51 -7.72
C ASN A 124 1.14 12.55 -6.65
N ALA A 125 2.29 13.19 -6.92
CA ALA A 125 3.34 13.44 -5.93
C ALA A 125 3.08 14.68 -5.04
N ILE A 126 2.21 15.61 -5.47
CA ILE A 126 1.81 16.78 -4.69
C ILE A 126 0.68 16.42 -3.71
N SER A 127 -0.37 15.74 -4.20
CA SER A 127 -1.55 15.40 -3.39
C SER A 127 -2.41 14.34 -4.07
N PRO A 128 -3.08 13.45 -3.31
CA PRO A 128 -4.16 12.60 -3.83
C PRO A 128 -5.33 13.40 -4.44
N ASN A 129 -5.55 14.64 -4.00
CA ASN A 129 -6.53 15.54 -4.62
C ASN A 129 -5.86 16.34 -5.74
N ARG A 130 -6.20 15.99 -6.98
CA ARG A 130 -5.65 16.61 -8.21
C ARG A 130 -5.81 18.14 -8.23
N PHE A 131 -6.94 18.67 -7.74
CA PHE A 131 -7.18 20.12 -7.70
C PHE A 131 -6.29 20.86 -6.70
N ALA A 132 -5.77 20.19 -5.67
CA ALA A 132 -4.82 20.79 -4.73
C ALA A 132 -3.46 21.09 -5.39
N ALA A 133 -3.13 20.46 -6.52
CA ALA A 133 -1.94 20.81 -7.29
C ALA A 133 -2.04 22.20 -7.94
N ILE A 134 -3.25 22.73 -8.19
CA ILE A 134 -3.43 24.10 -8.71
C ILE A 134 -3.05 25.12 -7.63
N SER A 135 -3.66 25.05 -6.44
CA SER A 135 -3.34 25.98 -5.34
C SER A 135 -1.90 25.84 -4.84
N PHE A 136 -1.33 24.62 -4.90
CA PHE A 136 0.08 24.39 -4.63
C PHE A 136 0.98 25.11 -5.66
N THR A 137 0.77 24.90 -6.96
CA THR A 137 1.60 25.54 -8.00
C THR A 137 1.42 27.06 -8.02
N GLU A 138 0.21 27.60 -7.82
CA GLU A 138 -0.02 29.02 -7.63
C GLU A 138 0.78 29.61 -6.45
N LYS A 139 0.90 28.90 -5.33
CA LYS A 139 1.72 29.32 -4.18
C LYS A 139 3.19 29.49 -4.60
N TYR A 140 3.74 28.51 -5.31
CA TYR A 140 5.12 28.56 -5.79
C TYR A 140 5.35 29.60 -6.90
N THR A 141 4.36 29.89 -7.75
CA THR A 141 4.42 31.02 -8.69
C THR A 141 4.53 32.37 -7.96
N ARG A 142 3.72 32.60 -6.92
CA ARG A 142 3.80 33.82 -6.08
C ARG A 142 5.16 33.94 -5.37
N TYR A 143 5.75 32.81 -4.96
CA TYR A 143 7.12 32.79 -4.43
C TYR A 143 8.17 33.11 -5.50
N ALA A 144 8.08 32.49 -6.69
CA ALA A 144 9.01 32.73 -7.79
C ALA A 144 9.02 34.20 -8.24
N GLU A 145 7.86 34.84 -8.27
CA GLU A 145 7.70 36.27 -8.52
C GLU A 145 8.38 37.14 -7.46
N LYS A 146 8.09 36.93 -6.16
CA LYS A 146 8.71 37.72 -5.07
C LYS A 146 10.20 37.47 -4.90
N LEU A 147 10.67 36.24 -5.12
CA LEU A 147 12.08 35.87 -5.13
C LEU A 147 12.81 36.34 -6.40
N LYS A 148 12.09 36.84 -7.41
CA LYS A 148 12.59 37.16 -8.77
C LYS A 148 13.40 36.01 -9.39
N TYR A 149 12.93 34.78 -9.22
CA TYR A 149 13.69 33.56 -9.50
C TYR A 149 12.83 32.56 -10.28
N HIS A 150 13.17 32.29 -11.54
CA HIS A 150 12.40 31.45 -12.48
C HIS A 150 10.90 31.77 -12.58
N ALA A 151 10.52 33.04 -12.38
CA ALA A 151 9.12 33.46 -12.34
C ALA A 151 8.33 33.18 -13.63
N ALA A 152 8.99 33.27 -14.80
CA ALA A 152 8.38 32.94 -16.08
C ALA A 152 8.17 31.42 -16.24
N ASP A 153 9.19 30.63 -15.92
CA ASP A 153 9.18 29.17 -16.07
C ASP A 153 8.19 28.52 -15.09
N MET A 154 8.17 28.99 -13.84
CA MET A 154 7.22 28.56 -12.81
C MET A 154 5.78 28.92 -13.17
N ARG A 155 5.53 30.11 -13.74
CA ARG A 155 4.19 30.48 -14.22
C ARG A 155 3.75 29.58 -15.38
N GLN A 156 4.62 29.35 -16.36
CA GLN A 156 4.35 28.41 -17.46
C GLN A 156 4.11 26.98 -16.95
N ALA A 157 4.82 26.52 -15.91
CA ALA A 157 4.59 25.23 -15.28
C ALA A 157 3.22 25.14 -14.58
N ALA A 158 2.84 26.18 -13.83
CA ALA A 158 1.53 26.27 -13.19
C ALA A 158 0.38 26.33 -14.22
N ASP A 159 0.55 27.09 -15.31
CA ASP A 159 -0.43 27.17 -16.41
C ASP A 159 -0.62 25.80 -17.08
N ILE A 160 0.46 25.06 -17.38
CA ILE A 160 0.39 23.71 -17.96
C ILE A 160 -0.32 22.74 -17.00
N ILE A 161 0.00 22.75 -15.71
CA ILE A 161 -0.63 21.88 -14.71
C ILE A 161 -2.12 22.23 -14.54
N ARG A 162 -2.47 23.52 -14.48
CA ARG A 162 -3.87 23.98 -14.44
C ARG A 162 -4.64 23.51 -15.67
N MET A 163 -4.10 23.76 -16.87
CA MET A 163 -4.71 23.39 -18.16
C MET A 163 -4.89 21.86 -18.28
N TYR A 164 -3.97 21.09 -17.72
CA TYR A 164 -4.04 19.62 -17.63
C TYR A 164 -5.13 19.11 -16.66
N ILE A 165 -5.35 19.81 -15.54
CA ILE A 165 -6.36 19.42 -14.53
C ILE A 165 -7.77 19.85 -14.95
N THR A 166 -7.90 20.96 -15.68
CA THR A 166 -9.17 21.43 -16.25
C THR A 166 -9.51 20.85 -17.62
N ASP A 167 -8.72 19.89 -18.11
CA ASP A 167 -8.87 19.22 -19.42
C ASP A 167 -9.04 20.17 -20.62
N THR A 168 -8.42 21.36 -20.52
CA THR A 168 -8.41 22.40 -21.56
C THR A 168 -7.22 22.29 -22.52
N ILE A 169 -6.30 21.33 -22.30
CA ILE A 169 -5.32 20.93 -23.32
C ILE A 169 -6.04 20.06 -24.36
N SER A 170 -6.47 20.66 -25.48
CA SER A 170 -7.28 20.00 -26.52
C SER A 170 -6.73 18.62 -26.91
N SER A 171 -5.44 18.54 -27.23
CA SER A 171 -4.77 17.30 -27.66
C SER A 171 -4.72 16.21 -26.57
N VAL A 172 -4.65 16.56 -25.28
CA VAL A 172 -4.75 15.60 -24.17
C VAL A 172 -6.18 15.10 -24.02
N ARG A 173 -7.16 16.00 -24.12
CA ARG A 173 -8.58 15.66 -24.06
C ARG A 173 -8.98 14.71 -25.19
N GLU A 174 -8.63 15.07 -26.43
CA GLU A 174 -8.85 14.25 -27.63
C GLU A 174 -8.23 12.85 -27.48
N TYR A 175 -6.99 12.75 -26.97
CA TYR A 175 -6.33 11.48 -26.69
C TYR A 175 -7.08 10.65 -25.65
N ARG A 176 -7.52 11.23 -24.52
CA ARG A 176 -8.29 10.50 -23.50
C ARG A 176 -9.62 9.99 -24.06
N GLU A 177 -10.37 10.86 -24.74
CA GLU A 177 -11.64 10.46 -25.37
C GLU A 177 -11.46 9.35 -26.41
N GLU A 178 -10.32 9.29 -27.11
CA GLU A 178 -10.02 8.21 -28.06
C GLU A 178 -9.69 6.88 -27.34
N GLN A 179 -8.95 6.92 -26.21
CA GLN A 179 -8.69 5.74 -25.40
C GLN A 179 -9.97 5.20 -24.76
N ASP A 180 -10.86 6.06 -24.26
CA ASP A 180 -12.13 5.65 -23.66
C ASP A 180 -13.07 5.01 -24.70
N ARG A 181 -13.10 5.55 -25.92
CA ARG A 181 -13.79 4.92 -27.07
C ARG A 181 -13.24 3.52 -27.37
N LYS A 182 -11.92 3.34 -27.41
CA LYS A 182 -11.26 2.03 -27.62
C LYS A 182 -11.57 1.04 -26.49
N ASN A 183 -11.48 1.49 -25.24
CA ASN A 183 -11.79 0.69 -24.05
C ASN A 183 -13.26 0.22 -24.06
N ALA A 184 -14.21 1.11 -24.38
CA ALA A 184 -15.62 0.77 -24.48
C ALA A 184 -15.86 -0.27 -25.59
N GLN A 185 -15.30 -0.08 -26.79
CA GLN A 185 -15.41 -1.04 -27.89
C GLN A 185 -14.85 -2.42 -27.52
N GLU A 186 -13.72 -2.48 -26.81
CA GLU A 186 -13.16 -3.77 -26.39
C GLU A 186 -14.02 -4.45 -25.31
N GLN A 187 -14.58 -3.69 -24.37
CA GLN A 187 -15.54 -4.21 -23.39
C GLN A 187 -16.80 -4.77 -24.06
N THR A 188 -17.38 -4.06 -25.03
CA THR A 188 -18.50 -4.55 -25.83
C THR A 188 -18.14 -5.84 -26.58
N ARG A 189 -16.94 -5.91 -27.18
CA ARG A 189 -16.46 -7.12 -27.87
C ARG A 189 -16.30 -8.31 -26.91
N ARG A 190 -15.73 -8.08 -25.72
CA ARG A 190 -15.60 -9.10 -24.66
C ARG A 190 -16.97 -9.57 -24.13
N ALA A 191 -17.94 -8.66 -24.00
CA ALA A 191 -19.31 -9.00 -23.61
C ALA A 191 -20.02 -9.86 -24.67
N LEU A 192 -19.92 -9.49 -25.95
CA LEU A 192 -20.47 -10.26 -27.08
C LEU A 192 -19.83 -11.66 -27.18
N GLN A 193 -18.53 -11.80 -26.90
CA GLN A 193 -17.86 -13.10 -26.83
C GLN A 193 -18.38 -13.97 -25.68
N LYS A 194 -18.54 -13.40 -24.47
CA LYS A 194 -19.12 -14.11 -23.32
C LYS A 194 -20.55 -14.58 -23.60
N ALA A 195 -21.40 -13.71 -24.16
CA ALA A 195 -22.78 -14.04 -24.49
C ALA A 195 -22.89 -15.21 -25.49
N LYS A 196 -22.00 -15.26 -26.49
CA LYS A 196 -21.94 -16.38 -27.45
C LYS A 196 -21.45 -17.69 -26.82
N ALA A 197 -20.58 -17.65 -25.82
CA ALA A 197 -20.06 -18.84 -25.15
C ALA A 197 -21.07 -19.52 -24.20
N SER A 198 -22.10 -18.81 -23.73
CA SER A 198 -23.10 -19.34 -22.80
C SER A 198 -24.29 -20.09 -23.43
N VAL A 199 -24.41 -20.13 -24.76
CA VAL A 199 -25.58 -20.70 -25.45
C VAL A 199 -25.40 -22.19 -25.73
N VAL A 200 -25.52 -23.02 -24.69
CA VAL A 200 -25.71 -24.48 -24.83
C VAL A 200 -27.18 -24.81 -24.57
N ASP A 201 -27.87 -25.31 -25.58
CA ASP A 201 -29.29 -25.65 -25.51
C ASP A 201 -29.51 -27.05 -24.90
N PHE A 202 -29.71 -27.09 -23.58
CA PHE A 202 -29.96 -28.32 -22.83
C PHE A 202 -31.24 -29.07 -23.22
N SER A 203 -32.16 -28.42 -23.96
CA SER A 203 -33.45 -29.02 -24.38
C SER A 203 -33.24 -30.20 -25.33
N LYS A 204 -32.19 -30.12 -26.18
CA LYS A 204 -31.86 -31.11 -27.21
C LYS A 204 -31.19 -32.38 -26.67
N ILE A 205 -30.84 -32.44 -25.38
CA ILE A 205 -30.13 -33.57 -24.78
C ILE A 205 -31.12 -34.68 -24.41
N VAL A 206 -31.02 -35.84 -25.04
CA VAL A 206 -31.82 -37.04 -24.72
C VAL A 206 -30.94 -38.05 -23.97
N PHE A 207 -31.44 -38.58 -22.85
CA PHE A 207 -30.76 -39.62 -22.07
C PHE A 207 -31.41 -40.99 -22.33
N THR A 208 -30.60 -42.04 -22.43
CA THR A 208 -31.12 -43.42 -22.55
C THR A 208 -31.69 -43.91 -21.22
N LYS A 209 -32.60 -44.89 -21.25
CA LYS A 209 -33.15 -45.50 -20.03
C LYS A 209 -32.04 -46.08 -19.13
N GLU A 210 -30.99 -46.63 -19.75
CA GLU A 210 -29.79 -47.14 -19.08
C GLU A 210 -28.99 -46.03 -18.39
N GLN A 211 -28.78 -44.89 -19.06
CA GLN A 211 -28.11 -43.72 -18.45
C GLN A 211 -28.90 -43.18 -17.25
N ILE A 212 -30.23 -43.12 -17.33
CA ILE A 212 -31.08 -42.71 -16.21
C ILE A 212 -30.96 -43.72 -15.06
N ALA A 213 -31.10 -45.02 -15.34
CA ALA A 213 -30.93 -46.09 -14.36
C ALA A 213 -29.50 -46.18 -13.79
N ALA A 214 -28.49 -45.70 -14.51
CA ALA A 214 -27.11 -45.58 -14.05
C ALA A 214 -26.91 -44.42 -13.03
N ILE A 215 -27.85 -43.48 -12.96
CA ILE A 215 -27.83 -42.28 -12.10
C ILE A 215 -28.77 -42.44 -10.91
N THR A 216 -30.06 -42.69 -11.14
CA THR A 216 -31.10 -42.65 -10.10
C THR A 216 -31.10 -43.91 -9.22
N ILE A 217 -31.38 -43.76 -7.93
CA ILE A 217 -31.62 -44.89 -7.00
C ILE A 217 -33.12 -45.27 -6.99
N PRO A 218 -33.48 -46.50 -6.57
CA PRO A 218 -34.88 -46.90 -6.44
C PRO A 218 -35.67 -45.99 -5.50
N SER A 219 -36.89 -45.62 -5.88
CA SER A 219 -37.80 -44.77 -5.10
C SER A 219 -38.30 -45.40 -3.80
N SER A 220 -38.13 -46.72 -3.64
CA SER A 220 -38.39 -47.45 -2.39
C SER A 220 -37.43 -47.09 -1.25
N ILE A 221 -36.28 -46.47 -1.54
CA ILE A 221 -35.35 -45.96 -0.53
C ILE A 221 -35.82 -44.57 -0.10
N ILE A 222 -36.60 -44.50 0.99
CA ILE A 222 -37.24 -43.26 1.45
C ILE A 222 -36.36 -42.46 2.42
N ARG A 223 -35.67 -43.13 3.34
CA ARG A 223 -34.85 -42.52 4.41
C ARG A 223 -33.62 -41.80 3.86
N ILE A 224 -33.24 -40.67 4.45
CA ILE A 224 -32.16 -39.80 3.96
C ILE A 224 -30.79 -40.48 4.09
N GLU A 225 -30.54 -41.12 5.23
CA GLU A 225 -29.33 -41.88 5.51
C GLU A 225 -29.14 -43.03 4.50
N ASP A 226 -30.21 -43.76 4.20
CA ASP A 226 -30.18 -44.88 3.25
C ASP A 226 -29.95 -44.38 1.81
N LYS A 227 -30.50 -43.20 1.44
CA LYS A 227 -30.19 -42.52 0.17
C LYS A 227 -28.72 -42.13 0.07
N VAL A 228 -28.12 -41.61 1.15
CA VAL A 228 -26.69 -41.28 1.22
C VAL A 228 -25.83 -42.51 0.99
N LEU A 229 -26.12 -43.62 1.69
CA LEU A 229 -25.41 -44.89 1.50
C LEU A 229 -25.58 -45.41 0.06
N ALA A 230 -26.81 -45.41 -0.47
CA ALA A 230 -27.10 -45.89 -1.82
C ALA A 230 -26.38 -45.08 -2.91
N TYR A 231 -26.36 -43.75 -2.84
CA TYR A 231 -25.59 -42.94 -3.79
C TYR A 231 -24.07 -43.11 -3.63
N THR A 232 -23.58 -43.17 -2.39
CA THR A 232 -22.14 -43.37 -2.12
C THR A 232 -21.66 -44.69 -2.73
N MET A 233 -22.40 -45.79 -2.49
CA MET A 233 -22.15 -47.11 -3.08
C MET A 233 -22.22 -47.08 -4.62
N LYS A 234 -23.27 -46.47 -5.17
CA LYS A 234 -23.53 -46.43 -6.63
C LYS A 234 -22.47 -45.66 -7.42
N TYR A 235 -21.90 -44.62 -6.83
CA TYR A 235 -20.85 -43.81 -7.44
C TYR A 235 -19.44 -44.25 -7.06
N TRP A 236 -19.28 -45.06 -6.01
CA TRP A 236 -18.00 -45.49 -5.44
C TRP A 236 -16.98 -45.90 -6.50
N ASN A 237 -17.38 -46.85 -7.37
CA ASN A 237 -16.49 -47.45 -8.38
C ASN A 237 -16.44 -46.68 -9.71
N ARG A 238 -17.20 -45.59 -9.86
CA ARG A 238 -17.27 -44.78 -11.10
C ARG A 238 -16.53 -43.44 -11.03
N TYR A 239 -15.88 -43.14 -9.90
CA TYR A 239 -15.16 -41.89 -9.66
C TYR A 239 -14.09 -41.49 -10.70
N ALA A 240 -13.56 -42.46 -11.45
CA ALA A 240 -12.54 -42.27 -12.49
C ALA A 240 -13.11 -42.17 -13.92
N ASP A 241 -14.41 -42.41 -14.11
CA ASP A 241 -15.07 -42.38 -15.42
C ASP A 241 -15.51 -40.95 -15.79
N GLY A 242 -14.70 -40.29 -16.63
CA GLY A 242 -14.99 -38.95 -17.14
C GLY A 242 -16.15 -38.88 -18.15
N ALA A 243 -16.55 -40.00 -18.77
CA ALA A 243 -17.75 -40.04 -19.60
C ALA A 243 -19.01 -40.03 -18.72
N PHE A 244 -19.01 -40.85 -17.66
CA PHE A 244 -20.07 -40.86 -16.66
C PHE A 244 -20.20 -39.50 -15.94
N GLU A 245 -19.09 -38.87 -15.55
CA GLU A 245 -19.08 -37.52 -14.94
C GLU A 245 -19.73 -36.45 -15.84
N ASN A 246 -19.43 -36.47 -17.15
CA ASN A 246 -20.02 -35.54 -18.11
C ASN A 246 -21.52 -35.80 -18.33
N ILE A 247 -21.94 -37.07 -18.47
CA ILE A 247 -23.36 -37.43 -18.58
C ILE A 247 -24.13 -36.96 -17.33
N LEU A 248 -23.53 -37.15 -16.15
CA LEU A 248 -24.11 -36.77 -14.88
C LEU A 248 -24.21 -35.24 -14.70
N LEU A 249 -23.21 -34.49 -15.16
CA LEU A 249 -23.25 -33.02 -15.19
C LEU A 249 -24.38 -32.50 -16.09
N LEU A 250 -24.54 -33.06 -17.28
CA LEU A 250 -25.61 -32.69 -18.21
C LEU A 250 -26.99 -33.08 -17.65
N TYR A 251 -27.12 -34.24 -17.01
CA TYR A 251 -28.36 -34.66 -16.35
C TYR A 251 -28.73 -33.72 -15.18
N SER A 252 -27.75 -33.41 -14.32
CA SER A 252 -27.88 -32.47 -13.22
C SER A 252 -28.35 -31.10 -13.70
N ARG A 253 -27.77 -30.59 -14.79
CA ARG A 253 -28.15 -29.31 -15.41
C ARG A 253 -29.53 -29.33 -16.07
N LYS A 254 -29.90 -30.42 -16.77
CA LYS A 254 -31.20 -30.53 -17.45
C LYS A 254 -32.37 -30.65 -16.48
N TYR A 255 -32.21 -31.40 -15.40
CA TYR A 255 -33.29 -31.71 -14.45
C TYR A 255 -33.22 -30.92 -13.13
N GLY A 256 -32.25 -30.02 -12.95
CA GLY A 256 -32.09 -29.23 -11.72
C GLY A 256 -31.75 -30.07 -10.47
N THR A 257 -31.03 -31.18 -10.65
CA THR A 257 -30.81 -32.19 -9.60
C THR A 257 -29.37 -32.23 -9.09
N ASN A 258 -29.18 -32.46 -7.79
CA ASN A 258 -27.87 -32.45 -7.12
C ASN A 258 -26.94 -33.64 -7.44
N HIS A 259 -27.31 -34.57 -8.34
CA HIS A 259 -26.55 -35.82 -8.53
C HIS A 259 -25.08 -35.59 -8.92
N TYR A 260 -24.76 -34.55 -9.70
CA TYR A 260 -23.37 -34.20 -10.02
C TYR A 260 -22.59 -33.77 -8.77
N ALA A 261 -23.18 -32.96 -7.89
CA ALA A 261 -22.52 -32.52 -6.65
C ALA A 261 -22.30 -33.71 -5.69
N ILE A 262 -23.26 -34.63 -5.60
CA ILE A 262 -23.14 -35.89 -4.86
C ILE A 262 -21.97 -36.74 -5.37
N PHE A 263 -21.88 -36.96 -6.68
CA PHE A 263 -20.75 -37.68 -7.29
C PHE A 263 -19.42 -36.94 -7.11
N HIS A 264 -19.41 -35.61 -7.23
CA HIS A 264 -18.21 -34.80 -7.05
C HIS A 264 -17.68 -34.90 -5.61
N ALA A 265 -18.55 -34.93 -4.60
CA ALA A 265 -18.18 -35.20 -3.21
C ALA A 265 -17.52 -36.60 -3.05
N VAL A 266 -18.12 -37.65 -3.63
CA VAL A 266 -17.53 -39.01 -3.63
C VAL A 266 -16.18 -39.05 -4.36
N LYS A 267 -16.07 -38.40 -5.52
CA LYS A 267 -14.84 -38.34 -6.32
C LYS A 267 -13.73 -37.59 -5.61
N VAL A 268 -14.02 -36.42 -5.04
CA VAL A 268 -13.04 -35.63 -4.26
C VAL A 268 -12.62 -36.40 -3.01
N GLY A 269 -13.56 -37.02 -2.28
CA GLY A 269 -13.26 -37.83 -1.10
C GLY A 269 -12.38 -39.05 -1.42
N ARG A 270 -12.65 -39.76 -2.52
CA ARG A 270 -11.86 -40.92 -2.95
C ARG A 270 -10.48 -40.53 -3.54
N VAL A 271 -10.36 -39.38 -4.20
CA VAL A 271 -9.06 -38.86 -4.69
C VAL A 271 -8.20 -38.29 -3.56
N ARG A 272 -8.81 -37.71 -2.52
CA ARG A 272 -8.11 -37.13 -1.36
C ARG A 272 -7.97 -38.08 -0.15
N ASN A 273 -8.47 -39.31 -0.26
CA ASN A 273 -8.52 -40.28 0.85
C ASN A 273 -9.11 -39.70 2.15
N TRP A 274 -10.27 -39.04 2.05
CA TRP A 274 -11.02 -38.55 3.21
C TRP A 274 -11.42 -39.68 4.16
N LYS A 275 -11.63 -39.35 5.45
CA LYS A 275 -12.23 -40.30 6.39
C LYS A 275 -13.65 -40.65 5.94
N ASP A 276 -14.10 -41.86 6.29
CA ASP A 276 -15.46 -42.31 5.98
C ASP A 276 -16.53 -41.33 6.50
N GLU A 277 -16.29 -40.71 7.65
CA GLU A 277 -17.19 -39.72 8.28
C GLU A 277 -17.25 -38.40 7.49
N GLU A 278 -16.10 -37.88 7.05
CA GLU A 278 -15.98 -36.67 6.23
C GLU A 278 -16.64 -36.87 4.85
N LEU A 279 -16.45 -38.04 4.24
CA LEU A 279 -17.10 -38.47 3.00
C LEU A 279 -18.63 -38.53 3.15
N LEU A 280 -19.13 -39.26 4.15
CA LEU A 280 -20.58 -39.45 4.33
C LEU A 280 -21.27 -38.12 4.64
N HIS A 281 -20.64 -37.24 5.44
CA HIS A 281 -21.17 -35.91 5.73
C HIS A 281 -21.19 -35.02 4.48
N ALA A 282 -20.14 -35.05 3.65
CA ALA A 282 -20.11 -34.31 2.39
C ALA A 282 -21.15 -34.81 1.36
N VAL A 283 -21.47 -36.11 1.35
CA VAL A 283 -22.57 -36.64 0.55
C VAL A 283 -23.93 -36.25 1.14
N LEU A 284 -24.10 -36.37 2.46
CA LEU A 284 -25.32 -35.99 3.20
C LEU A 284 -25.71 -34.53 2.93
N ALA A 285 -24.76 -33.60 2.98
CA ALA A 285 -24.96 -32.18 2.69
C ALA A 285 -25.43 -31.88 1.25
N ASN A 286 -25.29 -32.84 0.31
CA ASN A 286 -25.78 -32.71 -1.07
C ASN A 286 -27.07 -33.51 -1.34
N VAL A 287 -27.35 -34.54 -0.54
CA VAL A 287 -28.58 -35.35 -0.59
C VAL A 287 -29.72 -34.73 0.22
N ALA A 288 -29.43 -34.14 1.37
CA ALA A 288 -30.38 -33.39 2.17
C ALA A 288 -30.65 -32.02 1.53
N GLN A 289 -31.90 -31.77 1.15
CA GLN A 289 -32.33 -30.49 0.58
C GLN A 289 -32.63 -29.47 1.69
N GLY A 290 -31.57 -29.01 2.37
CA GLY A 290 -31.65 -28.03 3.46
C GLY A 290 -30.86 -28.45 4.70
N TYR A 291 -31.14 -27.80 5.83
CA TYR A 291 -30.49 -28.11 7.10
C TYR A 291 -30.98 -29.46 7.66
N TYR A 292 -30.09 -30.44 7.72
CA TYR A 292 -30.33 -31.75 8.32
C TYR A 292 -29.23 -32.05 9.33
N TYR A 293 -29.61 -32.36 10.57
CA TYR A 293 -28.71 -32.73 11.65
C TYR A 293 -29.39 -33.80 12.52
N SER A 294 -28.75 -34.96 12.66
CA SER A 294 -29.32 -36.08 13.42
C SER A 294 -28.21 -36.97 13.97
N ILE A 295 -27.96 -36.87 15.27
CA ILE A 295 -26.90 -37.64 15.96
C ILE A 295 -27.15 -39.16 15.82
N SER A 296 -28.41 -39.60 15.86
CA SER A 296 -28.80 -41.00 15.61
C SER A 296 -28.69 -41.39 14.13
N GLY A 297 -28.89 -40.46 13.21
CA GLY A 297 -28.65 -40.64 11.77
C GLY A 297 -27.16 -40.81 11.45
N ASP A 298 -26.29 -39.99 12.03
CA ASP A 298 -24.83 -40.07 11.85
C ASP A 298 -24.25 -41.36 12.44
N LEU A 299 -24.69 -41.74 13.65
CA LEU A 299 -24.33 -43.03 14.27
C LEU A 299 -24.83 -44.24 13.45
N TYR A 300 -25.99 -44.13 12.80
CA TYR A 300 -26.51 -45.14 11.89
C TYR A 300 -25.66 -45.21 10.60
N LEU A 301 -25.40 -44.06 9.95
CA LEU A 301 -24.56 -43.93 8.76
C LEU A 301 -23.18 -44.57 8.95
N GLN A 302 -22.50 -44.25 10.06
CA GLN A 302 -21.19 -44.83 10.37
C GLN A 302 -21.22 -46.35 10.52
N ARG A 303 -22.24 -46.91 11.19
CA ARG A 303 -22.38 -48.36 11.43
C ARG A 303 -22.71 -49.11 10.13
N ALA A 304 -23.72 -48.63 9.41
CA ALA A 304 -24.16 -49.21 8.15
C ALA A 304 -23.08 -49.12 7.06
N TRP A 305 -22.38 -47.98 6.94
CA TRP A 305 -21.27 -47.85 6.00
C TRP A 305 -20.11 -48.80 6.34
N LYS A 306 -19.74 -48.96 7.62
CA LYS A 306 -18.71 -49.93 8.04
C LYS A 306 -19.09 -51.37 7.65
N GLN A 307 -20.37 -51.76 7.81
CA GLN A 307 -20.87 -53.06 7.35
C GLN A 307 -20.86 -53.21 5.82
N LEU A 308 -21.35 -52.22 5.09
CA LEU A 308 -21.34 -52.22 3.61
C LEU A 308 -19.91 -52.25 3.04
N LYS A 309 -18.97 -51.53 3.67
CA LYS A 309 -17.56 -51.48 3.29
C LYS A 309 -16.82 -52.80 3.55
N LEU A 310 -17.21 -53.56 4.56
CA LEU A 310 -16.74 -54.94 4.76
C LEU A 310 -17.27 -55.88 3.66
N ASN A 311 -18.52 -55.70 3.23
CA ASN A 311 -19.09 -56.42 2.09
C ASN A 311 -18.52 -55.97 0.72
N LEU A 312 -17.64 -54.95 0.70
CA LEU A 312 -16.81 -54.54 -0.44
C LEU A 312 -15.37 -55.10 -0.34
N GLY A 313 -15.19 -56.22 0.36
CA GLY A 313 -13.91 -56.93 0.52
C GLY A 313 -13.13 -57.15 -0.79
N PRO A 314 -11.79 -57.11 -0.76
CA PRO A 314 -11.03 -56.60 -1.90
C PRO A 314 -10.71 -57.63 -2.99
N SER A 315 -10.95 -57.23 -4.25
CA SER A 315 -10.02 -57.61 -5.32
C SER A 315 -8.67 -56.94 -5.02
N SER A 316 -7.63 -57.75 -4.85
CA SER A 316 -6.39 -57.32 -4.18
C SER A 316 -5.40 -56.63 -5.13
N PRO A 317 -4.74 -55.53 -4.73
CA PRO A 317 -3.41 -55.20 -5.24
C PRO A 317 -2.42 -56.32 -4.89
N PRO A 318 -1.40 -56.59 -5.73
CA PRO A 318 -0.53 -57.75 -5.54
C PRO A 318 0.35 -57.66 -4.28
N SER A 319 0.42 -58.80 -3.60
CA SER A 319 1.16 -59.12 -2.37
C SER A 319 2.50 -58.41 -2.14
N GLN A 320 2.74 -57.99 -0.90
CA GLN A 320 4.08 -57.85 -0.33
C GLN A 320 4.20 -58.69 0.95
N ALA A 321 5.03 -59.74 0.91
CA ALA A 321 5.41 -60.52 2.09
C ALA A 321 6.81 -61.14 1.94
N LYS A 322 7.76 -60.61 2.74
CA LYS A 322 9.02 -61.21 3.27
C LYS A 322 10.03 -61.88 2.30
N GLY A 323 11.32 -61.58 2.51
CA GLY A 323 12.44 -62.44 2.04
C GLY A 323 12.59 -63.71 2.91
N LEU A 324 13.57 -64.60 2.76
CA LEU A 324 14.86 -64.67 2.02
C LEU A 324 14.94 -66.05 1.28
N PRO A 325 16.06 -66.57 0.68
CA PRO A 325 17.45 -66.11 0.52
C PRO A 325 18.01 -66.19 -0.93
N VAL A 326 19.34 -66.28 -1.10
CA VAL A 326 20.11 -66.20 -2.36
C VAL A 326 20.84 -67.51 -2.70
N PRO A 327 20.88 -67.91 -3.98
CA PRO A 327 22.14 -68.23 -4.69
C PRO A 327 22.22 -67.43 -6.02
N ALA A 328 23.31 -66.76 -6.44
CA ALA A 328 24.68 -67.22 -6.67
C ALA A 328 24.74 -68.25 -7.85
N VAL A 329 25.56 -68.15 -8.92
CA VAL A 329 26.96 -67.68 -9.05
C VAL A 329 27.35 -67.35 -10.53
N LYS A 330 27.92 -66.14 -10.81
CA LYS A 330 28.79 -65.77 -11.99
C LYS A 330 28.16 -65.99 -13.41
N LYS A 331 28.64 -65.50 -14.56
CA LYS A 331 29.72 -64.63 -15.13
C LYS A 331 29.06 -64.01 -16.42
N ALA A 332 29.49 -63.03 -17.20
CA ALA A 332 30.63 -62.11 -17.39
C ALA A 332 30.11 -60.96 -18.33
N LYS A 333 30.83 -59.99 -18.92
CA LYS A 333 31.91 -59.04 -18.55
C LYS A 333 32.47 -58.43 -19.86
N ALA A 334 31.94 -57.29 -20.31
CA ALA A 334 32.58 -56.40 -21.30
C ALA A 334 32.19 -54.94 -20.97
N ALA A 335 33.05 -54.10 -20.37
CA ALA A 335 34.28 -53.48 -20.89
C ALA A 335 34.02 -52.19 -21.73
N LYS A 336 33.81 -51.06 -21.03
CA LYS A 336 33.92 -49.70 -21.60
C LYS A 336 35.38 -49.23 -21.59
N ARG A 337 35.87 -48.59 -22.68
CA ARG A 337 36.79 -47.44 -22.60
C ARG A 337 37.03 -46.71 -23.95
N SER A 338 36.55 -45.45 -24.00
CA SER A 338 37.30 -44.24 -24.47
C SER A 338 37.69 -44.12 -25.97
N LYS A 339 37.91 -42.93 -26.56
CA LYS A 339 38.51 -41.66 -26.06
C LYS A 339 38.09 -40.44 -26.95
N LYS A 340 38.14 -39.22 -26.37
CA LYS A 340 38.28 -37.88 -27.02
C LYS A 340 37.14 -37.39 -27.96
N GLN A 341 36.75 -36.11 -28.02
CA GLN A 341 37.46 -34.81 -28.25
C GLN A 341 37.99 -34.69 -29.70
N THR A 342 37.96 -33.54 -30.39
CA THR A 342 38.15 -32.15 -29.92
C THR A 342 37.45 -31.10 -30.81
N GLU A 343 37.45 -29.81 -30.42
CA GLU A 343 36.88 -28.68 -31.17
C GLU A 343 37.82 -28.03 -32.23
N LYS A 344 37.19 -27.37 -33.22
CA LYS A 344 37.53 -26.08 -33.90
C LYS A 344 39.00 -25.71 -34.22
N THR A 345 39.27 -25.54 -35.51
CA THR A 345 40.06 -24.46 -36.18
C THR A 345 40.05 -24.73 -37.71
N ALA A 346 40.36 -23.85 -38.67
CA ALA A 346 40.08 -22.42 -38.92
C ALA A 346 40.62 -22.04 -40.34
N VAL A 347 40.40 -20.79 -40.81
CA VAL A 347 41.14 -20.08 -41.90
C VAL A 347 40.82 -20.36 -43.40
N GLN A 348 40.18 -19.37 -44.04
CA GLN A 348 40.64 -18.64 -45.26
C GLN A 348 40.30 -17.13 -45.00
N LYS A 349 41.09 -16.07 -45.25
CA LYS A 349 41.91 -15.58 -46.41
C LYS A 349 41.03 -15.15 -47.62
N THR A 350 41.17 -13.98 -48.28
CA THR A 350 42.25 -12.95 -48.35
C THR A 350 41.81 -11.48 -48.56
N ASN A 351 42.74 -10.56 -48.24
CA ASN A 351 42.85 -9.08 -48.38
C ASN A 351 42.49 -8.38 -49.72
N LYS A 352 42.02 -7.11 -49.64
CA LYS A 352 42.65 -5.86 -50.20
C LYS A 352 41.92 -4.60 -49.62
N ALA A 353 42.62 -3.56 -49.13
CA ALA A 353 43.09 -2.33 -49.81
C ALA A 353 41.93 -1.40 -50.29
N GLU A 354 41.89 -0.06 -50.07
CA GLU A 354 42.95 0.90 -49.69
C GLU A 354 42.43 2.24 -49.07
N LYS A 355 43.34 3.02 -48.44
CA LYS A 355 43.58 4.51 -48.38
C LYS A 355 42.49 5.53 -48.87
N GLU A 356 42.39 6.82 -48.47
CA GLU A 356 43.12 7.69 -47.49
C GLU A 356 42.42 9.06 -47.19
N THR A 357 42.94 9.79 -46.18
CA THR A 357 42.96 11.28 -45.96
C THR A 357 41.73 12.21 -46.11
N ALA A 358 41.28 12.72 -44.95
CA ALA A 358 41.19 14.14 -44.51
C ALA A 358 41.06 15.37 -45.46
N SER A 359 40.40 16.42 -44.93
CA SER A 359 40.30 17.84 -45.39
C SER A 359 39.30 18.12 -46.54
N THR A 360 38.81 19.35 -46.81
CA THR A 360 39.17 20.71 -46.33
C THR A 360 37.94 21.61 -46.09
N ARG A 361 38.09 22.68 -45.30
CA ARG A 361 37.15 23.83 -45.19
C ARG A 361 36.80 24.47 -46.56
N LYS A 362 35.62 25.10 -46.67
CA LYS A 362 35.48 26.42 -47.31
C LYS A 362 34.29 27.23 -46.78
N LYS A 363 34.55 28.48 -46.35
CA LYS A 363 33.54 29.55 -46.25
C LYS A 363 33.29 30.13 -47.65
N LYS A 364 32.10 30.66 -47.93
CA LYS A 364 31.98 32.04 -48.44
C LYS A 364 30.60 32.64 -48.16
N GLU A 365 30.59 33.91 -47.78
CA GLU A 365 29.40 34.76 -47.73
C GLU A 365 29.13 35.38 -49.11
N THR A 366 27.89 35.80 -49.36
CA THR A 366 27.63 36.95 -50.25
C THR A 366 26.48 37.80 -49.68
N LYS A 367 26.58 39.14 -49.74
CA LYS A 367 25.57 40.09 -49.25
C LYS A 367 25.10 41.03 -50.37
N LYS A 368 23.79 41.33 -50.41
CA LYS A 368 23.11 42.60 -50.80
C LYS A 368 21.59 42.33 -50.82
N ASN A 369 20.65 43.09 -50.27
CA ASN A 369 20.54 44.47 -49.73
C ASN A 369 20.26 45.61 -50.73
N VAL A 370 18.96 45.91 -50.92
CA VAL A 370 18.24 47.16 -51.28
C VAL A 370 16.77 46.89 -50.80
N GLN A 371 16.11 47.59 -49.86
CA GLN A 371 15.67 49.01 -49.72
C GLN A 371 14.58 49.37 -50.78
N VAL A 372 13.48 50.11 -50.54
CA VAL A 372 13.35 51.58 -50.32
C VAL A 372 11.85 51.93 -50.12
N ASN A 373 11.51 52.81 -49.14
CA ASN A 373 10.27 53.65 -48.99
C ASN A 373 8.89 52.94 -48.91
N SER A 374 7.76 53.57 -48.54
CA SER A 374 7.33 54.73 -47.69
C SER A 374 5.79 54.58 -47.46
N VAL A 375 5.02 55.25 -46.59
CA VAL A 375 4.88 56.67 -46.17
C VAL A 375 4.17 56.72 -44.78
N SER A 376 4.24 57.84 -44.06
CA SER A 376 3.50 58.13 -42.82
C SER A 376 1.97 58.31 -43.00
N VAL A 377 1.19 58.32 -41.91
CA VAL A 377 0.32 59.47 -41.49
C VAL A 377 -0.44 59.21 -40.17
N SER A 378 -0.61 60.32 -39.44
CA SER A 378 -1.22 60.63 -38.13
C SER A 378 -2.57 60.02 -37.69
N GLY A 379 -2.87 60.15 -36.37
CA GLY A 379 -4.22 60.06 -35.77
C GLY A 379 -4.29 59.07 -34.59
N ALA A 380 -4.16 59.39 -33.28
CA ALA A 380 -4.64 60.48 -32.41
C ALA A 380 -5.96 60.16 -31.65
N ALA A 381 -6.14 60.82 -30.50
CA ALA A 381 -7.32 60.85 -29.61
C ALA A 381 -7.69 59.58 -28.78
N MET A 382 -7.45 59.67 -27.46
CA MET A 382 -8.42 59.23 -26.45
C MET A 382 -9.63 60.17 -26.45
N PRO A 383 -10.82 59.70 -26.03
CA PRO A 383 -11.55 60.48 -25.04
C PRO A 383 -12.15 59.63 -23.90
N SER A 384 -12.30 60.25 -22.73
CA SER A 384 -12.96 59.68 -21.54
C SER A 384 -14.46 59.93 -21.54
N ALA A 385 -15.23 59.11 -20.81
CA ALA A 385 -16.61 59.42 -20.42
C ALA A 385 -16.84 59.15 -18.92
N LYS A 386 -17.58 60.04 -18.24
CA LYS A 386 -17.92 59.95 -16.80
C LYS A 386 -19.42 59.74 -16.59
N LYS A 387 -19.79 58.85 -15.67
CA LYS A 387 -20.86 58.97 -14.66
C LYS A 387 -20.68 57.81 -13.67
N VAL A 388 -20.68 57.95 -12.33
CA VAL A 388 -21.34 58.86 -11.37
C VAL A 388 -22.84 58.61 -11.25
N LEU A 389 -23.22 57.84 -10.22
CA LEU A 389 -24.14 58.31 -9.18
C LEU A 389 -23.83 57.62 -7.84
N GLN A 390 -24.10 58.31 -6.72
CA GLN A 390 -23.98 57.79 -5.36
C GLN A 390 -25.36 57.57 -4.75
N LYS A 391 -25.47 56.71 -3.72
CA LYS A 391 -26.26 57.06 -2.52
C LYS A 391 -25.73 56.37 -1.25
N ASN A 392 -25.87 57.07 -0.12
CA ASN A 392 -25.54 56.63 1.24
C ASN A 392 -26.69 55.72 1.78
N THR A 393 -26.66 55.05 2.94
CA THR A 393 -26.11 55.33 4.29
C THR A 393 -25.67 54.00 4.98
N VAL A 394 -24.86 53.88 6.06
CA VAL A 394 -24.68 54.63 7.35
C VAL A 394 -25.91 54.45 8.27
N ALA A 395 -25.85 54.18 9.59
CA ALA A 395 -24.77 54.02 10.60
C ALA A 395 -24.93 52.65 11.36
N ALA A 396 -24.36 52.30 12.53
CA ALA A 396 -23.51 52.94 13.56
C ALA A 396 -22.75 51.79 14.32
N SER A 397 -21.47 51.88 14.73
CA SER A 397 -20.94 52.35 16.05
C SER A 397 -21.69 51.79 17.28
N GLU A 398 -21.02 51.31 18.35
CA GLU A 398 -20.23 52.14 19.30
C GLU A 398 -19.10 51.37 20.06
N SER A 399 -18.52 52.03 21.08
CA SER A 399 -17.51 51.53 22.04
C SER A 399 -17.70 52.27 23.39
N ARG A 400 -16.88 52.21 24.47
CA ARG A 400 -15.42 52.01 24.64
C ARG A 400 -15.07 51.81 26.14
N ASN A 401 -13.77 51.85 26.46
CA ASN A 401 -13.18 52.29 27.74
C ASN A 401 -13.48 51.51 29.06
N SER A 402 -12.59 50.57 29.37
CA SER A 402 -11.68 50.57 30.55
C SER A 402 -12.14 51.03 31.95
N THR A 403 -11.98 50.14 32.95
CA THR A 403 -11.37 50.47 34.26
C THR A 403 -10.83 49.25 35.03
N LYS A 404 -9.87 49.52 35.93
CA LYS A 404 -9.45 48.79 37.16
C LYS A 404 -9.66 49.80 38.33
N PRO A 405 -9.57 49.51 39.65
CA PRO A 405 -8.57 48.67 40.33
C PRO A 405 -9.05 47.95 41.64
N VAL A 406 -8.09 47.47 42.48
CA VAL A 406 -8.21 46.93 43.88
C VAL A 406 -9.16 45.71 44.08
N ALA A 407 -9.11 44.86 45.11
CA ALA A 407 -8.32 44.68 46.35
C ALA A 407 -8.43 43.17 46.79
N ALA A 408 -7.77 42.60 47.81
CA ALA A 408 -6.47 42.81 48.51
C ALA A 408 -6.27 41.65 49.53
N ALA A 409 -5.06 41.49 50.13
CA ALA A 409 -4.73 40.65 51.32
C ALA A 409 -4.89 39.10 51.18
N SER A 410 -4.22 38.23 51.98
CA SER A 410 -3.01 38.39 52.83
C SER A 410 -2.39 37.04 53.24
N ILE A 411 -1.05 36.99 53.28
CA ILE A 411 -0.17 36.47 54.35
C ILE A 411 -0.58 35.18 55.10
N LEU A 412 0.26 34.12 55.02
CA LEU A 412 0.95 33.56 56.20
C LEU A 412 2.08 32.57 55.83
N GLU A 413 3.23 32.73 56.49
CA GLU A 413 4.38 31.82 56.43
C GLU A 413 4.43 30.88 57.63
N SER A 414 4.91 29.64 57.44
CA SER A 414 5.71 28.84 58.39
C SER A 414 5.91 27.41 57.83
N GLY A 415 7.00 26.68 58.08
CA GLY A 415 8.27 27.03 58.74
C GLY A 415 9.03 25.77 59.21
N LYS A 416 10.37 25.84 59.28
CA LYS A 416 11.32 24.77 59.74
C LYS A 416 11.54 23.61 58.74
N ILE A 417 12.77 23.24 58.33
CA ILE A 417 13.95 22.63 59.04
C ILE A 417 13.72 21.13 59.31
N ALA A 418 14.62 20.18 58.96
CA ALA A 418 15.82 20.18 58.09
C ALA A 418 16.27 18.74 57.72
N GLN A 419 17.33 18.65 56.89
CA GLN A 419 18.34 17.57 56.70
C GLN A 419 18.08 16.13 57.22
N GLU A 420 18.34 15.12 56.37
CA GLU A 420 19.57 14.31 56.51
C GLU A 420 19.91 13.50 55.22
N GLN A 421 21.11 12.89 55.18
CA GLN A 421 21.61 12.07 54.07
C GLN A 421 22.19 10.73 54.56
N ALA A 422 21.76 9.61 53.96
CA ALA A 422 22.51 8.36 53.88
C ALA A 422 22.10 7.64 52.58
N VAL A 423 22.94 7.62 51.55
CA VAL A 423 23.94 6.58 51.26
C VAL A 423 23.29 5.21 50.98
N GLY A 424 23.27 4.84 49.70
CA GLY A 424 22.71 3.59 49.17
C GLY A 424 23.36 3.25 47.83
N GLU A 425 24.68 3.06 47.84
CA GLU A 425 25.50 2.85 46.66
C GLU A 425 25.23 1.49 45.99
N LYS A 426 24.74 1.50 44.74
CA LYS A 426 24.78 0.30 43.89
C LYS A 426 24.69 0.58 42.38
N ALA A 427 25.75 0.15 41.71
CA ALA A 427 25.90 -0.30 40.32
C ALA A 427 24.91 0.17 39.22
N SER A 428 25.50 0.65 38.13
CA SER A 428 24.86 0.76 36.81
C SER A 428 24.18 -0.55 36.38
N SER A 429 22.91 -0.46 35.93
CA SER A 429 22.21 -1.54 35.24
C SER A 429 21.48 -1.02 34.00
N SER A 430 22.11 -1.16 32.83
CA SER A 430 21.46 -0.94 31.54
C SER A 430 20.49 -2.09 31.24
N VAL A 431 19.21 -1.94 31.60
CA VAL A 431 18.19 -2.96 31.34
C VAL A 431 17.72 -2.90 29.89
N GLN A 432 18.19 -3.86 29.08
CA GLN A 432 17.71 -4.13 27.74
C GLN A 432 16.28 -4.69 27.80
N ILE A 433 15.33 -4.09 27.08
CA ILE A 433 13.95 -4.65 26.98
C ILE A 433 13.87 -5.60 25.78
N TYR A 434 14.52 -6.77 25.93
CA TYR A 434 14.17 -8.01 25.22
C TYR A 434 14.65 -9.23 26.00
N PRO A 435 13.75 -9.94 26.71
CA PRO A 435 13.96 -11.34 27.09
C PRO A 435 13.36 -12.24 26.01
N ILE A 436 14.20 -12.97 25.27
CA ILE A 436 13.76 -14.11 24.46
C ILE A 436 13.95 -15.38 25.29
N ASN A 437 12.86 -16.03 25.69
CA ASN A 437 12.68 -17.49 25.68
C ASN A 437 11.36 -17.88 26.36
N GLU A 438 10.41 -18.39 25.56
CA GLU A 438 9.34 -19.29 26.00
C GLU A 438 9.18 -20.39 24.93
N PRO A 439 8.58 -21.55 25.25
CA PRO A 439 8.89 -22.81 24.56
C PRO A 439 8.34 -22.90 23.12
N LYS A 440 8.95 -23.80 22.34
CA LYS A 440 8.51 -24.20 20.99
C LYS A 440 7.15 -24.92 21.05
N GLY A 441 6.08 -24.16 21.13
CA GLY A 441 4.73 -24.62 20.85
C GLY A 441 4.52 -24.98 19.38
N LEU A 442 3.38 -25.60 19.09
CA LEU A 442 2.89 -25.83 17.73
C LEU A 442 2.83 -24.50 16.94
N PRO A 443 2.99 -24.54 15.60
CA PRO A 443 2.98 -23.31 14.80
C PRO A 443 1.59 -22.67 14.90
N VAL A 444 1.57 -21.45 15.44
CA VAL A 444 0.35 -20.73 15.80
C VAL A 444 -0.10 -19.92 14.58
N SER A 445 -1.35 -20.09 14.15
CA SER A 445 -1.88 -19.27 13.06
C SER A 445 -1.86 -17.78 13.42
N ILE A 446 -1.84 -16.91 12.40
CA ILE A 446 -2.06 -15.47 12.61
C ILE A 446 -3.41 -15.26 13.31
N ALA A 447 -4.42 -16.07 12.97
CA ALA A 447 -5.73 -16.06 13.59
C ALA A 447 -5.70 -16.36 15.11
N GLU A 448 -4.99 -17.40 15.52
CA GLU A 448 -4.79 -17.74 16.94
C GLU A 448 -3.91 -16.72 17.66
N THR A 449 -2.95 -16.09 16.97
CA THR A 449 -2.14 -15.01 17.51
C THR A 449 -3.01 -13.78 17.81
N VAL A 450 -3.90 -13.39 16.89
CA VAL A 450 -4.94 -12.37 17.12
C VAL A 450 -5.82 -12.77 18.30
N LYS A 451 -6.34 -14.01 18.35
CA LYS A 451 -7.17 -14.52 19.47
C LYS A 451 -6.43 -14.48 20.81
N LYS A 452 -5.14 -14.81 20.87
CA LYS A 452 -4.30 -14.77 22.08
C LYS A 452 -4.07 -13.34 22.58
N VAL A 453 -3.97 -12.37 21.66
CA VAL A 453 -3.79 -10.95 22.00
C VAL A 453 -5.10 -10.27 22.40
N THR A 454 -6.24 -10.63 21.78
CA THR A 454 -7.54 -9.94 22.00
C THR A 454 -8.50 -10.66 22.95
N GLY A 455 -8.22 -11.92 23.29
CA GLY A 455 -9.03 -12.74 24.22
C GLY A 455 -10.40 -13.20 23.69
N LYS A 456 -10.76 -12.89 22.44
CA LYS A 456 -12.11 -13.13 21.88
C LYS A 456 -12.09 -14.10 20.70
N SER A 457 -13.14 -14.91 20.56
CA SER A 457 -13.27 -15.93 19.51
C SER A 457 -13.73 -15.35 18.16
N TYR A 458 -13.67 -16.19 17.13
CA TYR A 458 -13.56 -15.76 15.73
C TYR A 458 -14.88 -15.42 15.02
N GLY A 459 -14.76 -14.58 13.98
CA GLY A 459 -15.87 -14.02 13.21
C GLY A 459 -15.62 -12.53 12.93
N ILE A 460 -16.16 -11.68 13.79
CA ILE A 460 -16.21 -10.21 13.66
C ILE A 460 -14.83 -9.55 13.42
N TYR A 461 -13.75 -10.15 13.95
CA TYR A 461 -12.43 -9.53 13.93
C TYR A 461 -11.62 -9.70 12.65
N ARG A 462 -12.00 -10.55 11.67
CA ARG A 462 -11.25 -10.63 10.39
C ARG A 462 -11.31 -9.30 9.64
N ASP A 463 -12.51 -8.81 9.42
CA ASP A 463 -12.73 -7.64 8.57
C ASP A 463 -12.26 -6.36 9.27
N LEU A 464 -12.42 -6.28 10.61
CA LEU A 464 -11.87 -5.19 11.42
C LEU A 464 -10.33 -5.19 11.41
N PHE A 465 -9.71 -6.37 11.57
CA PHE A 465 -8.24 -6.51 11.49
C PHE A 465 -7.72 -6.02 10.14
N PHE A 466 -8.23 -6.52 9.02
CA PHE A 466 -7.73 -6.10 7.71
C PHE A 466 -8.06 -4.66 7.33
N LYS A 467 -9.14 -4.08 7.86
CA LYS A 467 -9.47 -2.65 7.71
C LYS A 467 -8.46 -1.73 8.40
N GLU A 468 -7.92 -2.11 9.56
CA GLU A 468 -7.14 -1.23 10.42
C GLU A 468 -5.65 -1.61 10.57
N VAL A 469 -5.26 -2.86 10.36
CA VAL A 469 -3.87 -3.34 10.54
C VAL A 469 -2.83 -2.59 9.70
N ARG A 470 -3.24 -1.91 8.61
CA ARG A 470 -2.34 -1.04 7.82
C ARG A 470 -1.78 0.14 8.62
N SER A 471 -2.50 0.70 9.61
CA SER A 471 -1.89 1.70 10.52
C SER A 471 -0.72 1.07 11.27
N ALA A 472 -0.96 -0.11 11.87
CA ALA A 472 0.01 -0.80 12.69
C ALA A 472 1.23 -1.28 11.90
N ILE A 473 1.03 -1.81 10.69
CA ILE A 473 2.13 -2.17 9.77
C ILE A 473 2.98 -0.93 9.49
N ARG A 474 2.36 0.21 9.14
CA ARG A 474 3.08 1.44 8.82
C ARG A 474 3.84 2.02 10.00
N THR A 475 3.25 1.99 11.20
CA THR A 475 3.89 2.39 12.47
C THR A 475 5.07 1.48 12.80
N ILE A 476 4.97 0.17 12.63
CA ILE A 476 6.11 -0.75 12.85
C ILE A 476 7.20 -0.58 11.78
N LEU A 477 6.83 -0.32 10.51
CA LEU A 477 7.79 -0.01 9.44
C LEU A 477 8.62 1.24 9.77
N GLN A 478 8.02 2.29 10.33
CA GLN A 478 8.77 3.50 10.74
C GLN A 478 9.83 3.23 11.81
N HIS A 479 9.65 2.21 12.65
CA HIS A 479 10.59 1.85 13.72
C HIS A 479 11.57 0.72 13.33
N SER A 480 11.40 0.09 12.16
CA SER A 480 12.21 -1.06 11.68
C SER A 480 13.08 -0.73 10.45
N VAL A 481 13.31 0.56 10.19
CA VAL A 481 14.17 1.07 9.12
C VAL A 481 15.64 0.73 9.40
N VAL A 482 16.26 -0.06 8.53
CA VAL A 482 17.70 -0.43 8.62
C VAL A 482 18.56 0.34 7.62
N GLN A 483 17.98 0.78 6.49
CA GLN A 483 18.68 1.53 5.45
C GLN A 483 18.06 2.91 5.21
N LYS A 484 18.85 3.82 4.63
CA LYS A 484 18.46 5.23 4.45
C LYS A 484 17.47 5.35 3.29
N LEU A 485 16.17 5.31 3.62
CA LEU A 485 15.05 5.36 2.68
C LEU A 485 15.13 6.54 1.69
N SER A 486 14.64 6.30 0.47
CA SER A 486 14.55 7.33 -0.57
C SER A 486 13.45 8.34 -0.25
N PHE A 487 13.75 9.64 -0.35
CA PHE A 487 12.84 10.73 0.06
C PHE A 487 11.52 10.81 -0.74
N PHE A 488 11.43 10.10 -1.87
CA PHE A 488 10.25 9.99 -2.73
C PHE A 488 10.02 8.55 -3.23
N GLY A 489 10.62 7.55 -2.57
CA GLY A 489 10.51 6.16 -2.98
C GLY A 489 9.22 5.48 -2.52
N SER A 490 8.90 4.34 -3.12
CA SER A 490 7.72 3.53 -2.77
C SER A 490 8.02 2.41 -1.77
N GLU A 491 9.24 2.33 -1.23
CA GLU A 491 9.74 1.16 -0.50
C GLU A 491 8.89 0.86 0.74
N GLN A 492 8.44 1.89 1.48
CA GLN A 492 7.52 1.71 2.61
C GLN A 492 6.16 1.14 2.17
N ASN A 493 5.60 1.63 1.07
CA ASN A 493 4.31 1.17 0.55
C ASN A 493 4.43 -0.25 -0.04
N ASN A 494 5.57 -0.58 -0.64
CA ASN A 494 5.87 -1.93 -1.13
C ASN A 494 5.95 -2.91 0.05
N ALA A 495 6.73 -2.55 1.09
CA ALA A 495 6.84 -3.35 2.31
C ALA A 495 5.49 -3.52 3.02
N GLU A 496 4.69 -2.46 3.17
CA GLU A 496 3.34 -2.52 3.73
C GLU A 496 2.46 -3.51 2.95
N ASN A 497 2.46 -3.44 1.62
CA ASN A 497 1.68 -4.34 0.78
C ASN A 497 2.15 -5.80 0.82
N ILE A 498 3.46 -6.05 0.93
CA ILE A 498 4.00 -7.42 1.09
C ILE A 498 3.53 -8.02 2.42
N ILE A 499 3.66 -7.27 3.52
CA ILE A 499 3.26 -7.72 4.87
C ILE A 499 1.74 -7.91 4.94
N TYR A 500 0.96 -6.95 4.44
CA TYR A 500 -0.50 -7.03 4.38
C TYR A 500 -0.95 -8.27 3.61
N ARG A 501 -0.38 -8.51 2.42
CA ARG A 501 -0.74 -9.67 1.57
C ARG A 501 -0.32 -11.00 2.19
N PHE A 502 0.81 -11.04 2.90
CA PHE A 502 1.23 -12.22 3.68
C PHE A 502 0.22 -12.53 4.78
N LEU A 503 -0.19 -11.51 5.55
CA LEU A 503 -1.20 -11.64 6.61
C LEU A 503 -2.56 -12.10 6.06
N GLU A 504 -3.00 -11.51 4.96
CA GLU A 504 -4.28 -11.80 4.29
C GLU A 504 -4.34 -13.24 3.74
N THR A 505 -3.27 -13.67 3.05
CA THR A 505 -3.18 -15.00 2.43
C THR A 505 -3.07 -16.12 3.46
N ASN A 506 -2.51 -15.84 4.64
CA ASN A 506 -2.16 -16.87 5.64
C ASN A 506 -2.87 -16.69 6.98
N TYR A 507 -3.91 -15.86 7.05
CA TYR A 507 -4.61 -15.53 8.29
C TYR A 507 -5.00 -16.77 9.10
N ASP A 508 -5.63 -17.73 8.44
CA ASP A 508 -6.13 -18.98 9.01
C ASP A 508 -5.15 -20.16 8.85
N ASN A 509 -3.92 -19.92 8.35
CA ASN A 509 -2.93 -20.95 8.08
C ASN A 509 -2.06 -21.21 9.33
N PRO A 510 -2.21 -22.37 10.02
CA PRO A 510 -1.41 -22.65 11.21
C PRO A 510 0.05 -22.96 10.88
N TYR A 511 0.38 -23.43 9.67
CA TYR A 511 1.75 -23.81 9.31
C TYR A 511 2.62 -22.64 8.82
N GLN A 512 2.12 -21.41 8.89
CA GLN A 512 2.82 -20.27 8.30
C GLN A 512 4.02 -19.82 9.13
N GLN A 513 5.15 -19.61 8.45
CA GLN A 513 6.38 -19.08 9.05
C GLN A 513 6.76 -17.77 8.37
N TRP A 514 6.83 -16.68 9.14
CA TRP A 514 7.34 -15.39 8.65
C TRP A 514 8.87 -15.39 8.56
N GLN A 515 9.55 -15.95 9.57
CA GLN A 515 10.99 -16.06 9.59
C GLN A 515 11.48 -17.04 8.51
N GLY A 516 12.37 -16.57 7.63
CA GLY A 516 12.85 -17.34 6.48
C GLY A 516 11.89 -17.38 5.28
N SER A 517 10.76 -16.66 5.34
CA SER A 517 9.86 -16.54 4.18
C SER A 517 10.48 -15.70 3.06
N LYS A 518 10.00 -15.91 1.83
CA LYS A 518 10.39 -15.06 0.70
C LYS A 518 9.93 -13.62 0.93
N GLU A 519 8.74 -13.45 1.48
CA GLU A 519 8.13 -12.15 1.75
C GLU A 519 8.91 -11.35 2.80
N GLN A 520 9.50 -12.01 3.81
CA GLN A 520 10.44 -11.36 4.74
C GLN A 520 11.73 -10.91 4.02
N ALA A 521 12.28 -11.74 3.12
CA ALA A 521 13.44 -11.36 2.32
C ALA A 521 13.13 -10.18 1.38
N ASP A 522 11.96 -10.20 0.71
CA ASP A 522 11.50 -9.12 -0.15
C ASP A 522 11.32 -7.81 0.67
N VAL A 523 10.74 -7.84 1.87
CA VAL A 523 10.69 -6.68 2.80
C VAL A 523 12.08 -6.20 3.21
N PHE A 524 13.03 -7.11 3.41
CA PHE A 524 14.42 -6.74 3.71
C PHE A 524 15.10 -6.04 2.52
N THR A 525 14.79 -6.39 1.27
CA THR A 525 15.24 -5.63 0.09
C THR A 525 14.67 -4.20 0.04
N GLN A 526 13.51 -3.96 0.64
CA GLN A 526 12.92 -2.62 0.79
C GLN A 526 13.54 -1.82 1.95
N GLY A 527 14.52 -2.37 2.67
CA GLY A 527 15.28 -1.68 3.72
C GLY A 527 14.72 -1.80 5.15
N PHE A 528 13.75 -2.68 5.38
CA PHE A 528 13.09 -2.88 6.68
C PHE A 528 13.39 -4.26 7.27
N ARG A 529 13.60 -4.35 8.60
CA ARG A 529 13.85 -5.62 9.31
C ARG A 529 12.74 -5.93 10.31
N ILE A 530 11.85 -6.83 9.93
CA ILE A 530 10.75 -7.31 10.77
C ILE A 530 10.99 -8.80 11.08
N GLU A 531 11.24 -9.10 12.35
CA GLU A 531 11.61 -10.46 12.80
C GLU A 531 10.40 -11.29 13.25
N SER A 532 9.30 -10.64 13.62
CA SER A 532 8.02 -11.26 13.96
C SER A 532 6.87 -10.36 13.53
N LEU A 533 5.71 -10.95 13.22
CA LEU A 533 4.46 -10.24 12.94
C LEU A 533 3.68 -9.91 14.22
N GLU A 534 4.03 -10.52 15.35
CA GLU A 534 3.35 -10.31 16.64
C GLU A 534 3.36 -8.84 17.11
N PRO A 535 4.43 -8.03 16.96
CA PRO A 535 4.41 -6.62 17.31
C PRO A 535 3.37 -5.81 16.54
N ILE A 536 3.11 -6.17 15.27
CA ILE A 536 2.09 -5.53 14.43
C ILE A 536 0.70 -5.86 14.98
N ILE A 537 0.45 -7.15 15.29
CA ILE A 537 -0.83 -7.62 15.84
C ILE A 537 -1.11 -7.00 17.23
N ARG A 538 -0.09 -6.93 18.10
CA ARG A 538 -0.18 -6.28 19.42
C ARG A 538 -0.41 -4.78 19.32
N LEU A 539 0.20 -4.09 18.35
CA LEU A 539 0.03 -2.65 18.18
C LEU A 539 -1.34 -2.31 17.57
N TRP A 540 -1.82 -3.08 16.57
CA TRP A 540 -3.20 -2.98 16.08
C TRP A 540 -4.21 -3.19 17.21
N ALA A 541 -4.04 -4.24 18.02
CA ALA A 541 -4.95 -4.53 19.13
C ALA A 541 -4.97 -3.39 20.17
N LYS A 542 -3.82 -2.76 20.45
CA LYS A 542 -3.74 -1.62 21.37
C LYS A 542 -4.36 -0.32 20.81
N GLU A 543 -4.43 -0.17 19.48
CA GLU A 543 -4.99 1.02 18.83
C GLU A 543 -6.51 0.93 18.62
N ASN A 544 -7.10 -0.27 18.62
CA ASN A 544 -8.49 -0.50 18.15
C ASN A 544 -9.37 -1.36 19.10
N LEU A 545 -8.92 -1.64 20.33
CA LEU A 545 -9.66 -2.39 21.39
C LEU A 545 -9.48 -1.78 22.78
#